data_AF-A0A2P7TPI5-F1
#
_entry.id   AF-A0A2P7TPI5-F1
#
_cell.length_a   1.000
_cell.length_b   1.000
_cell.length_c   1.000
_cell.angle_alpha   90.00
_cell.angle_beta   90.00
_cell.angle_gamma   90.00
#
_symmetry.space_group_name_H-M   'P 1'
#
loop_
_entity.id
_entity.type
_entity.pdbx_description
1 polymer ?
#
loop_
_entity_poly.entity_id
_entity_poly.type
_entity_poly.pdbx_seq_one_letter_code
_entity_poly.pdbx_strand_id
1 'polypeptide(L)'
;MELLLLALAPAAAVIWYIYGRDKYEKEPLRLLILSFFLGVLSIFPAIIGSMLGEQFGFSISDNVFITFTHAFIAVALSEEFAKFLFLRYVMFKRKEFNEPFDGIIYAVMIGMGFAAFENILYVSQGGYHTAVLRAFTAVPAHAAFGVIMGYFVGLAKFNPQNRQRLLLTGLFWAVVAHGAYDFFLMQQNLELLGLMAFVVLIAAIKISRNVIAIHQTASPFNPQNNTLAEKETPPNTQIIPPATLYQEQNPDTDIVAPNPDPMQPPTDSNNWGA
;
A
#
# COMPACT_ATOMS: atom_id res chain seq x y z
N MET A 1 -14.71 16.66 -22.97
CA MET A 1 -13.39 15.99 -23.12
C MET A 1 -12.33 16.57 -22.22
N GLU A 2 -12.18 17.90 -22.13
CA GLU A 2 -11.15 18.55 -21.31
C GLU A 2 -11.23 18.20 -19.81
N LEU A 3 -12.43 18.24 -19.21
CA LEU A 3 -12.63 17.87 -17.80
C LEU A 3 -12.25 16.40 -17.49
N LEU A 4 -12.49 15.48 -18.43
CA LEU A 4 -12.11 14.08 -18.27
C LEU A 4 -10.59 13.93 -18.25
N LEU A 5 -9.88 14.64 -19.14
CA LEU A 5 -8.42 14.66 -19.15
C LEU A 5 -7.86 15.24 -17.84
N LEU A 6 -8.43 16.34 -17.35
CA LEU A 6 -8.03 16.94 -16.07
C LEU A 6 -8.33 16.03 -14.88
N ALA A 7 -9.41 15.25 -14.92
CA ALA A 7 -9.73 14.29 -13.86
C ALA A 7 -8.73 13.12 -13.82
N LEU A 8 -8.26 12.65 -14.99
CA LEU A 8 -7.38 11.49 -15.10
C LEU A 8 -5.89 11.83 -15.01
N ALA A 9 -5.48 13.02 -15.47
CA ALA A 9 -4.09 13.47 -15.50
C ALA A 9 -3.34 13.33 -14.16
N PRO A 10 -3.87 13.75 -13.00
CA PRO A 10 -3.14 13.62 -11.74
C PRO A 10 -2.91 12.16 -11.33
N ALA A 11 -3.89 11.27 -11.57
CA ALA A 11 -3.72 9.84 -11.30
C ALA A 11 -2.66 9.22 -12.21
N ALA A 12 -2.68 9.56 -13.51
CA ALA A 12 -1.65 9.14 -14.46
C ALA A 12 -0.24 9.63 -14.07
N ALA A 13 -0.12 10.87 -13.57
CA ALA A 13 1.14 11.42 -13.11
C ALA A 13 1.70 10.67 -11.88
N VAL A 14 0.84 10.31 -10.91
CA VAL A 14 1.24 9.50 -9.75
C VAL A 14 1.63 8.08 -10.17
N ILE A 15 0.87 7.45 -11.08
CA ILE A 15 1.19 6.12 -11.62
C ILE A 15 2.57 6.14 -12.29
N TRP A 16 2.83 7.16 -13.12
CA TRP A 16 4.14 7.33 -13.75
C TRP A 16 5.25 7.54 -12.72
N TYR A 17 5.01 8.36 -11.71
CA TYR A 17 5.97 8.57 -10.61
C TYR A 17 6.29 7.26 -9.89
N ILE A 18 5.28 6.52 -9.41
CA ILE A 18 5.51 5.31 -8.60
C ILE A 18 6.14 4.19 -9.44
N TYR A 19 5.76 4.06 -10.71
CA TYR A 19 6.40 3.12 -11.64
C TYR A 19 7.89 3.45 -11.85
N GLY A 20 8.25 4.73 -11.86
CA GLY A 20 9.66 5.16 -11.89
C GLY A 20 10.42 4.92 -10.57
N ARG A 21 9.71 4.65 -9.47
CA ARG A 21 10.32 4.27 -8.18
C ARG A 21 10.59 2.77 -8.09
N ASP A 22 10.04 1.98 -8.99
CA ASP A 22 10.33 0.55 -9.06
C ASP A 22 11.65 0.30 -9.79
N LYS A 23 12.73 0.15 -9.01
CA LYS A 23 14.12 0.30 -9.50
C LYS A 23 14.80 -1.02 -9.83
N TYR A 24 14.53 -2.07 -9.07
CA TYR A 24 15.40 -3.25 -9.00
C TYR A 24 14.73 -4.46 -9.64
N GLU A 25 13.54 -4.81 -9.18
CA GLU A 25 12.57 -5.63 -9.89
C GLU A 25 11.56 -4.67 -10.54
N LYS A 26 10.90 -5.05 -11.64
CA LYS A 26 9.84 -4.23 -12.21
C LYS A 26 8.57 -5.04 -12.33
N GLU A 27 7.54 -4.56 -11.65
CA GLU A 27 6.23 -5.18 -11.67
C GLU A 27 5.65 -5.27 -13.09
N PRO A 28 5.12 -6.44 -13.52
CA PRO A 28 4.62 -6.59 -14.87
C PRO A 28 3.37 -5.73 -15.06
N LEU A 29 3.31 -5.05 -16.21
CA LEU A 29 2.25 -4.09 -16.55
C LEU A 29 0.84 -4.66 -16.36
N ARG A 30 0.64 -5.96 -16.61
CA ARG A 30 -0.64 -6.65 -16.41
C ARG A 30 -1.17 -6.54 -14.97
N LEU A 31 -0.27 -6.60 -13.98
CA LEU A 31 -0.64 -6.54 -12.56
C LEU A 31 -0.87 -5.11 -12.11
N LEU A 32 -0.16 -4.15 -12.69
CA LEU A 32 -0.41 -2.72 -12.47
C LEU A 32 -1.78 -2.31 -13.02
N ILE A 33 -2.12 -2.74 -14.24
CA ILE A 33 -3.43 -2.53 -14.86
C ILE A 33 -4.53 -3.22 -14.03
N LEU A 34 -4.32 -4.49 -13.64
CA LEU A 34 -5.26 -5.21 -12.78
C LEU A 34 -5.49 -4.44 -11.47
N SER A 35 -4.43 -4.05 -10.77
CA SER A 35 -4.50 -3.29 -9.51
C SER A 35 -5.28 -1.99 -9.67
N PHE A 36 -5.04 -1.24 -10.75
CA PHE A 36 -5.83 -0.04 -11.07
C PHE A 36 -7.33 -0.35 -11.20
N PHE A 37 -7.71 -1.36 -11.96
CA PHE A 37 -9.12 -1.71 -12.13
C PHE A 37 -9.75 -2.30 -10.85
N LEU A 38 -8.98 -2.99 -10.01
CA LEU A 38 -9.44 -3.37 -8.66
C LEU A 38 -9.73 -2.13 -7.80
N GLY A 39 -8.94 -1.08 -7.96
CA GLY A 39 -9.20 0.25 -7.40
C GLY A 39 -10.54 0.84 -7.83
N VAL A 40 -10.80 0.87 -9.14
CA VAL A 40 -12.09 1.30 -9.69
C VAL A 40 -13.24 0.46 -9.11
N LEU A 41 -13.07 -0.86 -9.04
CA LEU A 41 -14.06 -1.78 -8.50
C LEU A 41 -14.28 -1.59 -6.99
N SER A 42 -13.27 -1.13 -6.25
CA SER A 42 -13.38 -0.92 -4.80
C SER A 42 -14.28 0.25 -4.40
N ILE A 43 -14.69 1.10 -5.35
CA ILE A 43 -15.66 2.17 -5.10
C ILE A 43 -17.05 1.62 -4.74
N PHE A 44 -17.49 0.52 -5.35
CA PHE A 44 -18.82 -0.02 -5.10
C PHE A 44 -19.03 -0.45 -3.62
N PRO A 45 -18.18 -1.31 -3.03
CA PRO A 45 -18.30 -1.62 -1.60
C PRO A 45 -18.04 -0.41 -0.71
N ALA A 46 -17.20 0.54 -1.11
CA ALA A 46 -16.97 1.77 -0.36
C ALA A 46 -18.23 2.66 -0.27
N ILE A 47 -18.94 2.85 -1.39
CA ILE A 47 -20.21 3.56 -1.44
C ILE A 47 -21.25 2.88 -0.53
N ILE A 48 -21.36 1.55 -0.59
CA ILE A 48 -22.27 0.79 0.28
C ILE A 48 -21.92 1.04 1.75
N GLY A 49 -20.63 1.00 2.10
CA GLY A 49 -20.16 1.30 3.47
C GLY A 49 -20.53 2.71 3.93
N SER A 50 -20.29 3.72 3.08
CA SER A 50 -20.64 5.12 3.38
C SER A 50 -22.15 5.30 3.56
N MET A 51 -22.97 4.73 2.67
CA MET A 51 -24.44 4.79 2.77
C MET A 51 -24.96 4.12 4.04
N LEU A 52 -24.38 2.99 4.46
CA LEU A 52 -24.72 2.35 5.73
C LEU A 52 -24.35 3.26 6.91
N GLY A 53 -23.17 3.88 6.89
CA GLY A 53 -22.75 4.85 7.91
C GLY A 53 -23.74 6.01 8.04
N GLU A 54 -24.18 6.57 6.92
CA GLU A 54 -25.19 7.64 6.90
C GLU A 54 -26.53 7.20 7.50
N GLN A 55 -26.96 5.96 7.27
CA GLN A 55 -28.17 5.40 7.91
C GLN A 55 -28.05 5.29 9.43
N PHE A 56 -26.85 5.14 9.97
CA PHE A 56 -26.57 5.20 11.42
C PHE A 56 -26.42 6.64 11.95
N GLY A 57 -26.65 7.65 11.11
CA GLY A 57 -26.55 9.07 11.47
C GLY A 57 -25.13 9.64 11.37
N PHE A 58 -24.20 8.94 10.71
CA PHE A 58 -22.86 9.47 10.43
C PHE A 58 -22.88 10.27 9.13
N SER A 59 -23.21 11.56 9.23
CA SER A 59 -23.29 12.49 8.09
C SER A 59 -22.52 13.78 8.35
N ILE A 60 -22.30 14.58 7.31
CA ILE A 60 -21.78 15.93 7.48
C ILE A 60 -22.81 16.74 8.30
N SER A 61 -22.36 17.37 9.38
CA SER A 61 -23.21 18.22 10.23
C SER A 61 -22.41 19.32 10.93
N ASP A 62 -23.14 20.24 11.56
CA ASP A 62 -22.56 21.27 12.45
C ASP A 62 -21.90 20.69 13.70
N ASN A 63 -22.25 19.46 14.08
CA ASN A 63 -21.67 18.78 15.23
C ASN A 63 -20.35 18.11 14.84
N VAL A 64 -19.26 18.63 15.41
CA VAL A 64 -17.89 18.15 15.18
C VAL A 64 -17.75 16.63 15.39
N PHE A 65 -18.43 16.07 16.39
CA PHE A 65 -18.35 14.63 16.66
C PHE A 65 -19.06 13.80 15.59
N ILE A 66 -20.21 14.26 15.08
CA ILE A 66 -20.93 13.56 14.00
C ILE A 66 -20.14 13.66 12.69
N THR A 67 -19.52 14.81 12.40
CA THR A 67 -18.64 14.94 11.23
C THR A 67 -17.36 14.11 11.37
N PHE A 68 -16.84 13.94 12.60
CA PHE A 68 -15.75 13.00 12.88
C PHE A 68 -16.16 11.55 12.57
N THR A 69 -17.33 11.09 13.02
CA THR A 69 -17.78 9.73 12.72
C THR A 69 -18.06 9.54 11.24
N HIS A 70 -18.58 10.56 10.54
CA HIS A 70 -18.74 10.53 9.09
C HIS A 70 -17.39 10.37 8.38
N ALA A 71 -16.43 11.25 8.66
CA ALA A 71 -15.12 11.24 7.99
C ALA A 71 -14.33 9.94 8.27
N PHE A 72 -14.25 9.48 9.53
CA PHE A 72 -13.43 8.32 9.88
C PHE A 72 -14.14 6.98 9.64
N ILE A 73 -15.44 6.88 9.92
CA ILE A 73 -16.16 5.59 9.91
C ILE A 73 -16.94 5.42 8.61
N ALA A 74 -17.74 6.40 8.21
CA ALA A 74 -18.56 6.26 7.00
C ALA A 74 -17.69 6.32 5.74
N VAL A 75 -16.78 7.29 5.64
CA VAL A 75 -15.97 7.50 4.43
C VAL A 75 -14.65 6.74 4.51
N ALA A 76 -13.68 7.20 5.32
CA ALA A 76 -12.31 6.69 5.29
C ALA A 76 -12.21 5.18 5.56
N LEU A 77 -12.92 4.67 6.58
CA LEU A 77 -12.94 3.23 6.85
C LEU A 77 -13.52 2.45 5.67
N SER A 78 -14.65 2.86 5.10
CA SER A 78 -15.28 2.17 3.98
C SER A 78 -14.37 2.13 2.75
N GLU A 79 -13.75 3.25 2.42
CA GLU A 79 -12.86 3.36 1.26
C GLU A 79 -11.57 2.57 1.43
N GLU A 80 -10.85 2.78 2.52
CA GLU A 80 -9.57 2.11 2.75
C GLU A 80 -9.77 0.62 3.01
N PHE A 81 -10.84 0.21 3.67
CA PHE A 81 -11.16 -1.20 3.83
C PHE A 81 -11.47 -1.85 2.49
N ALA A 82 -12.25 -1.20 1.62
CA ALA A 82 -12.54 -1.72 0.28
C ALA A 82 -11.26 -1.92 -0.55
N LYS A 83 -10.37 -0.92 -0.58
CA LYS A 83 -9.06 -1.01 -1.26
C LYS A 83 -8.21 -2.13 -0.65
N PHE A 84 -8.16 -2.20 0.67
CA PHE A 84 -7.43 -3.23 1.42
C PHE A 84 -7.91 -4.64 1.09
N LEU A 85 -9.22 -4.88 0.93
CA LEU A 85 -9.74 -6.20 0.56
C LEU A 85 -9.14 -6.70 -0.76
N PHE A 86 -9.09 -5.87 -1.78
CA PHE A 86 -8.50 -6.25 -3.06
C PHE A 86 -6.98 -6.43 -2.97
N LEU A 87 -6.29 -5.53 -2.27
CA LEU A 87 -4.86 -5.68 -2.01
C LEU A 87 -4.56 -6.99 -1.28
N ARG A 88 -5.30 -7.30 -0.22
CA ARG A 88 -5.07 -8.45 0.67
C ARG A 88 -5.49 -9.79 0.06
N TYR A 89 -6.59 -9.84 -0.67
CA TYR A 89 -7.17 -11.10 -1.13
C TYR A 89 -6.87 -11.41 -2.60
N VAL A 90 -6.49 -10.42 -3.41
CA VAL A 90 -6.12 -10.60 -4.82
C VAL A 90 -4.61 -10.42 -5.03
N MET A 91 -4.06 -9.25 -4.69
CA MET A 91 -2.67 -8.92 -5.01
C MET A 91 -1.66 -9.62 -4.09
N PHE A 92 -1.98 -9.73 -2.80
CA PHE A 92 -1.14 -10.41 -1.81
C PHE A 92 -0.82 -11.85 -2.16
N LYS A 93 -1.65 -12.53 -2.97
CA LYS A 93 -1.47 -13.94 -3.37
C LYS A 93 -0.68 -14.09 -4.67
N ARG A 94 -0.28 -12.99 -5.31
CA ARG A 94 0.51 -13.03 -6.54
C ARG A 94 1.94 -13.44 -6.19
N LYS A 95 2.53 -14.30 -7.03
CA LYS A 95 3.92 -14.72 -6.90
C LYS A 95 4.89 -13.61 -7.24
N GLU A 96 4.44 -12.66 -8.07
CA GLU A 96 5.16 -11.45 -8.43
C GLU A 96 5.32 -10.51 -7.24
N PHE A 97 4.41 -10.57 -6.24
CA PHE A 97 4.61 -9.92 -4.95
C PHE A 97 5.73 -10.65 -4.19
N ASN A 98 6.97 -10.28 -4.50
CA ASN A 98 8.20 -10.96 -4.14
C ASN A 98 9.17 -10.05 -3.35
N GLU A 99 8.85 -8.78 -3.19
CA GLU A 99 9.51 -7.87 -2.25
C GLU A 99 8.55 -6.94 -1.49
N PRO A 100 8.97 -6.37 -0.34
CA PRO A 100 8.11 -5.46 0.43
C PRO A 100 7.68 -4.20 -0.34
N PHE A 101 8.48 -3.76 -1.33
CA PHE A 101 8.16 -2.58 -2.13
C PHE A 101 6.92 -2.77 -3.01
N ASP A 102 6.66 -3.99 -3.49
CA ASP A 102 5.49 -4.32 -4.34
C ASP A 102 4.17 -4.04 -3.62
N GLY A 103 4.15 -4.20 -2.30
CA GLY A 103 3.02 -3.83 -1.46
C GLY A 103 2.65 -2.36 -1.61
N ILE A 104 3.65 -1.47 -1.70
CA ILE A 104 3.45 -0.05 -1.97
C ILE A 104 2.96 0.16 -3.40
N ILE A 105 3.58 -0.49 -4.39
CA ILE A 105 3.20 -0.34 -5.80
C ILE A 105 1.74 -0.72 -6.01
N TYR A 106 1.35 -1.93 -5.62
CA TYR A 106 -0.01 -2.41 -5.82
C TYR A 106 -1.04 -1.60 -5.03
N ALA A 107 -0.74 -1.20 -3.79
CA ALA A 107 -1.63 -0.37 -3.00
C ALA A 107 -1.83 1.01 -3.63
N VAL A 108 -0.76 1.65 -4.12
CA VAL A 108 -0.85 2.92 -4.84
C VAL A 108 -1.63 2.75 -6.15
N MET A 109 -1.42 1.68 -6.92
CA MET A 109 -2.18 1.42 -8.14
C MET A 109 -3.68 1.26 -7.86
N ILE A 110 -4.05 0.51 -6.82
CA ILE A 110 -5.45 0.39 -6.35
C ILE A 110 -5.98 1.77 -5.94
N GLY A 111 -5.21 2.52 -5.14
CA GLY A 111 -5.57 3.89 -4.75
C GLY A 111 -5.77 4.83 -5.93
N MET A 112 -4.96 4.73 -6.99
CA MET A 112 -5.08 5.55 -8.19
C MET A 112 -6.27 5.16 -9.06
N GLY A 113 -6.64 3.88 -9.11
CA GLY A 113 -7.88 3.44 -9.72
C GLY A 113 -9.11 4.02 -9.04
N PHE A 114 -9.13 3.94 -7.70
CA PHE A 114 -10.18 4.54 -6.89
C PHE A 114 -10.24 6.06 -7.10
N ALA A 115 -9.10 6.74 -6.92
CA ALA A 115 -9.00 8.18 -7.03
C ALA A 115 -9.38 8.68 -8.44
N ALA A 116 -9.01 7.96 -9.50
CA ALA A 116 -9.34 8.35 -10.87
C ALA A 116 -10.86 8.36 -11.10
N PHE A 117 -11.56 7.29 -10.73
CA PHE A 117 -13.00 7.21 -10.94
C PHE A 117 -13.75 8.17 -10.00
N GLU A 118 -13.33 8.27 -8.73
CA GLU A 118 -13.88 9.24 -7.79
C GLU A 118 -13.69 10.68 -8.32
N ASN A 119 -12.49 11.01 -8.81
CA ASN A 119 -12.20 12.33 -9.36
C ASN A 119 -13.05 12.64 -10.60
N ILE A 120 -13.35 11.67 -11.46
CA ILE A 120 -14.28 11.85 -12.58
C ILE A 120 -15.66 12.29 -12.06
N LEU A 121 -16.19 11.65 -11.02
CA LEU A 121 -17.50 11.99 -10.45
C LEU A 121 -17.50 13.42 -9.90
N TYR A 122 -16.52 13.78 -9.07
CA TYR A 122 -16.43 15.12 -8.49
C TYR A 122 -16.20 16.21 -9.54
N VAL A 123 -15.31 15.96 -10.51
CA VAL A 123 -15.01 16.94 -11.57
C VAL A 123 -16.19 17.11 -12.53
N SER A 124 -16.97 16.07 -12.78
CA SER A 124 -18.18 16.17 -13.61
C SER A 124 -19.21 17.12 -13.01
N GLN A 125 -19.23 17.26 -11.68
CA GLN A 125 -20.17 18.13 -10.95
C GLN A 125 -19.57 19.51 -10.66
N GLY A 126 -18.30 19.58 -10.28
CA GLY A 126 -17.63 20.82 -9.85
C GLY A 126 -16.77 21.52 -10.90
N GLY A 127 -16.61 20.92 -12.08
CA GLY A 127 -15.91 21.51 -13.21
C GLY A 127 -14.41 21.75 -12.98
N TYR A 128 -13.87 22.78 -13.64
CA TYR A 128 -12.44 23.09 -13.69
C TYR A 128 -11.81 23.36 -12.32
N HIS A 129 -12.50 24.13 -11.48
CA HIS A 129 -12.00 24.48 -10.15
C HIS A 129 -11.77 23.22 -9.29
N THR A 130 -12.77 22.34 -9.25
CA THR A 130 -12.68 21.05 -8.54
C THR A 130 -11.58 20.17 -9.13
N ALA A 131 -11.40 20.17 -10.46
CA ALA A 131 -10.35 19.39 -11.10
C ALA A 131 -8.95 19.84 -10.66
N VAL A 132 -8.69 21.15 -10.65
CA VAL A 132 -7.40 21.71 -10.24
C VAL A 132 -7.15 21.43 -8.75
N LEU A 133 -8.13 21.70 -7.88
CA LEU A 133 -7.95 21.46 -6.45
C LEU A 133 -7.63 19.98 -6.16
N ARG A 134 -8.47 19.06 -6.67
CA ARG A 134 -8.30 17.63 -6.42
C ARG A 134 -7.00 17.06 -7.01
N ALA A 135 -6.49 17.65 -8.09
CA ALA A 135 -5.21 17.25 -8.67
C ALA A 135 -4.02 17.46 -7.71
N PHE A 136 -4.08 18.47 -6.83
CA PHE A 136 -3.03 18.76 -5.85
C PHE A 136 -3.36 18.29 -4.43
N THR A 137 -4.62 17.95 -4.15
CA THR A 137 -5.05 17.54 -2.81
C THR A 137 -5.47 16.07 -2.76
N ALA A 138 -6.71 15.76 -3.16
CA ALA A 138 -7.32 14.45 -2.98
C ALA A 138 -6.58 13.32 -3.71
N VAL A 139 -6.13 13.55 -4.96
CA VAL A 139 -5.45 12.49 -5.73
C VAL A 139 -4.07 12.15 -5.12
N PRO A 140 -3.20 13.12 -4.79
CA PRO A 140 -1.99 12.84 -4.01
C PRO A 140 -2.27 12.25 -2.61
N ALA A 141 -3.37 12.61 -1.96
CA ALA A 141 -3.76 12.05 -0.67
C ALA A 141 -4.02 10.53 -0.77
N HIS A 142 -4.85 10.10 -1.75
CA HIS A 142 -5.10 8.68 -2.03
C HIS A 142 -3.81 7.91 -2.30
N ALA A 143 -2.85 8.52 -3.01
CA ALA A 143 -1.54 7.91 -3.22
C ALA A 143 -0.79 7.73 -1.90
N ALA A 144 -0.76 8.76 -1.05
CA ALA A 144 -0.07 8.71 0.23
C ALA A 144 -0.68 7.66 1.18
N PHE A 145 -2.01 7.56 1.24
CA PHE A 145 -2.72 6.54 2.03
C PHE A 145 -2.41 5.14 1.50
N GLY A 146 -2.42 4.96 0.18
CA GLY A 146 -1.97 3.73 -0.48
C GLY A 146 -0.54 3.35 -0.13
N VAL A 147 0.40 4.30 -0.09
CA VAL A 147 1.79 4.04 0.33
C VAL A 147 1.86 3.58 1.79
N ILE A 148 1.12 4.24 2.71
CA ILE A 148 1.10 3.88 4.13
C ILE A 148 0.56 2.45 4.30
N MET A 149 -0.58 2.13 3.68
CA MET A 149 -1.15 0.79 3.71
C MET A 149 -0.20 -0.25 3.10
N GLY A 150 0.30 0.05 1.90
CA GLY A 150 1.17 -0.83 1.13
C GLY A 150 2.49 -1.13 1.81
N TYR A 151 3.05 -0.18 2.56
CA TYR A 151 4.23 -0.40 3.39
C TYR A 151 4.01 -1.55 4.39
N PHE A 152 2.97 -1.46 5.21
CA PHE A 152 2.70 -2.50 6.20
C PHE A 152 2.23 -3.81 5.59
N VAL A 153 1.46 -3.77 4.50
CA VAL A 153 1.03 -4.98 3.79
C VAL A 153 2.22 -5.70 3.14
N GLY A 154 3.16 -4.94 2.56
CA GLY A 154 4.45 -5.45 2.07
C GLY A 154 5.22 -6.19 3.16
N LEU A 155 5.39 -5.56 4.33
CA LEU A 155 6.02 -6.23 5.49
C LEU A 155 5.26 -7.48 5.94
N ALA A 156 3.92 -7.45 5.92
CA ALA A 156 3.09 -8.56 6.36
C ALA A 156 3.22 -9.82 5.49
N LYS A 157 3.52 -9.65 4.20
CA LYS A 157 3.77 -10.76 3.26
C LYS A 157 4.94 -11.62 3.72
N PHE A 158 6.05 -10.98 4.06
CA PHE A 158 7.33 -11.60 4.44
C PHE A 158 7.53 -11.77 5.95
N ASN A 159 6.51 -11.48 6.77
CA ASN A 159 6.56 -11.69 8.22
C ASN A 159 5.34 -12.51 8.69
N PRO A 160 5.35 -13.85 8.51
CA PRO A 160 4.23 -14.72 8.88
C PRO A 160 3.81 -14.60 10.36
N GLN A 161 4.78 -14.42 11.26
CA GLN A 161 4.56 -14.35 12.71
C GLN A 161 3.76 -13.11 13.12
N ASN A 162 3.99 -11.96 12.47
CA ASN A 162 3.30 -10.71 12.77
C ASN A 162 2.30 -10.28 11.68
N ARG A 163 2.01 -11.16 10.72
CA ARG A 163 1.22 -10.85 9.51
C ARG A 163 -0.07 -10.11 9.82
N GLN A 164 -0.90 -10.67 10.70
CA GLN A 164 -2.21 -10.07 11.00
C GLN A 164 -2.08 -8.69 11.66
N ARG A 165 -1.13 -8.55 12.59
CA ARG A 165 -0.84 -7.27 13.24
C ARG A 165 -0.41 -6.22 12.21
N LEU A 166 0.48 -6.57 11.30
CA LEU A 166 0.96 -5.66 10.25
C LEU A 166 -0.16 -5.27 9.28
N LEU A 167 -0.96 -6.24 8.81
CA LEU A 167 -2.12 -5.97 7.96
C LEU A 167 -3.11 -4.98 8.61
N LEU A 168 -3.48 -5.22 9.87
CA LEU A 168 -4.37 -4.35 10.62
C LEU A 168 -3.73 -2.97 10.90
N THR A 169 -2.42 -2.93 11.15
CA THR A 169 -1.68 -1.67 11.34
C THR A 169 -1.69 -0.82 10.06
N GLY A 170 -1.52 -1.45 8.90
CA GLY A 170 -1.57 -0.77 7.61
C GLY A 170 -2.94 -0.18 7.31
N LEU A 171 -4.00 -0.97 7.48
CA LEU A 171 -5.37 -0.49 7.35
C LEU A 171 -5.66 0.65 8.32
N PHE A 172 -5.31 0.47 9.60
CA PHE A 172 -5.54 1.48 10.64
C PHE A 172 -4.91 2.82 10.29
N TRP A 173 -3.62 2.84 9.94
CA TRP A 173 -2.94 4.11 9.64
C TRP A 173 -3.41 4.76 8.33
N ALA A 174 -3.84 3.98 7.34
CA ALA A 174 -4.47 4.52 6.14
C ALA A 174 -5.81 5.19 6.48
N VAL A 175 -6.67 4.52 7.26
CA VAL A 175 -7.95 5.08 7.73
C VAL A 175 -7.73 6.33 8.58
N VAL A 176 -6.74 6.34 9.46
CA VAL A 176 -6.44 7.52 10.29
C VAL A 176 -5.98 8.69 9.44
N ALA A 177 -5.08 8.48 8.48
CA ALA A 177 -4.58 9.55 7.62
C ALA A 177 -5.69 10.10 6.70
N HIS A 178 -6.51 9.21 6.14
CA HIS A 178 -7.64 9.57 5.29
C HIS A 178 -8.73 10.28 6.07
N GLY A 179 -9.19 9.69 7.17
CA GLY A 179 -10.23 10.27 8.02
C GLY A 179 -9.82 11.62 8.59
N ALA A 180 -8.54 11.82 8.93
CA ALA A 180 -8.04 13.12 9.35
C ALA A 180 -8.08 14.17 8.23
N TYR A 181 -7.70 13.79 7.01
CA TYR A 181 -7.76 14.67 5.84
C TYR A 181 -9.21 15.12 5.56
N ASP A 182 -10.14 14.18 5.53
CA ASP A 182 -11.56 14.46 5.28
C ASP A 182 -12.21 15.23 6.42
N PHE A 183 -11.94 14.84 7.66
CA PHE A 183 -12.50 15.49 8.84
C PHE A 183 -12.21 16.99 8.84
N PHE A 184 -10.97 17.39 8.53
CA PHE A 184 -10.63 18.81 8.46
C PHE A 184 -11.28 19.52 7.28
N LEU A 185 -11.46 18.86 6.13
CA LEU A 185 -12.14 19.44 4.96
C LEU A 185 -13.65 19.59 5.15
N MET A 186 -14.30 18.71 5.91
CA MET A 186 -15.75 18.64 6.04
C MET A 186 -16.34 19.57 7.11
N GLN A 187 -15.52 20.40 7.78
CA GLN A 187 -16.00 21.30 8.82
C GLN A 187 -16.80 22.47 8.23
N GLN A 188 -18.09 22.57 8.59
CA GLN A 188 -18.99 23.63 8.08
C GLN A 188 -18.84 24.96 8.84
N ASN A 189 -18.71 24.92 10.18
CA ASN A 189 -18.65 26.15 11.00
C ASN A 189 -17.23 26.69 11.22
N LEU A 190 -16.22 25.96 10.76
CA LEU A 190 -14.82 26.21 11.06
C LEU A 190 -14.00 26.07 9.78
N GLU A 191 -14.34 26.82 8.72
CA GLU A 191 -13.71 26.70 7.40
C GLU A 191 -12.16 26.80 7.45
N LEU A 192 -11.62 27.57 8.41
CA LEU A 192 -10.18 27.70 8.60
C LEU A 192 -9.49 26.38 9.03
N LEU A 193 -10.24 25.44 9.64
CA LEU A 193 -9.75 24.08 9.92
C LEU A 193 -9.47 23.31 8.63
N GLY A 194 -10.10 23.66 7.50
CA GLY A 194 -9.78 23.08 6.19
C GLY A 194 -8.30 23.24 5.82
N LEU A 195 -7.61 24.25 6.33
CA LEU A 195 -6.16 24.41 6.15
C LEU A 195 -5.36 23.26 6.78
N MET A 196 -5.89 22.60 7.82
CA MET A 196 -5.25 21.44 8.45
C MET A 196 -5.24 20.21 7.54
N ALA A 197 -6.15 20.11 6.56
CA ALA A 197 -6.09 19.05 5.56
C ALA A 197 -4.79 19.10 4.73
N PHE A 198 -4.26 20.30 4.46
CA PHE A 198 -2.95 20.46 3.82
C PHE A 198 -1.81 20.00 4.74
N VAL A 199 -1.91 20.24 6.06
CA VAL A 199 -0.93 19.75 7.03
C VAL A 199 -0.92 18.22 7.05
N VAL A 200 -2.10 17.60 7.09
CA VAL A 200 -2.25 16.13 7.03
C VAL A 200 -1.67 15.59 5.72
N LEU A 201 -2.00 16.21 4.58
CA LEU A 201 -1.48 15.83 3.27
C LEU A 201 0.05 15.91 3.21
N ILE A 202 0.64 17.02 3.66
CA ILE A 202 2.10 17.20 3.67
C ILE A 202 2.76 16.17 4.59
N ALA A 203 2.19 15.91 5.77
CA ALA A 203 2.68 14.90 6.68
C ALA A 203 2.63 13.50 6.05
N ALA A 204 1.49 13.14 5.44
CA ALA A 204 1.31 11.87 4.73
C ALA A 204 2.34 11.71 3.60
N ILE A 205 2.53 12.74 2.76
CA ILE A 205 3.54 12.73 1.68
C ILE A 205 4.96 12.56 2.24
N LYS A 206 5.32 13.25 3.34
CA LYS A 206 6.63 13.10 3.98
C LYS A 206 6.83 11.68 4.50
N ILE A 207 5.84 11.11 5.17
CA ILE A 207 5.85 9.72 5.63
C ILE A 207 6.01 8.78 4.43
N SER A 208 5.20 8.95 3.37
CA SER A 208 5.26 8.15 2.15
C SER A 208 6.64 8.16 1.50
N ARG A 209 7.28 9.33 1.40
CA ARG A 209 8.65 9.45 0.87
C ARG A 209 9.66 8.67 1.71
N ASN A 210 9.54 8.72 3.03
CA ASN A 210 10.43 8.01 3.94
C ASN A 210 10.25 6.49 3.83
N VAL A 211 9.00 6.00 3.86
CA VAL A 211 8.75 4.55 3.79
C VAL A 211 9.04 3.95 2.42
N ILE A 212 8.83 4.71 1.34
CA ILE A 212 9.31 4.33 -0.01
C ILE A 212 10.83 4.18 0.02
N ALA A 213 11.56 5.14 0.59
CA ALA A 213 13.02 5.05 0.67
C ALA A 213 13.47 3.82 1.47
N ILE A 214 12.82 3.54 2.62
CA ILE A 214 13.10 2.36 3.45
C ILE A 214 12.93 1.07 2.65
N HIS A 215 11.76 0.85 2.02
CA HIS A 215 11.51 -0.36 1.24
C HIS A 215 12.42 -0.48 0.01
N GLN A 216 12.73 0.62 -0.67
CA GLN A 216 13.70 0.62 -1.77
C GLN A 216 15.09 0.19 -1.30
N THR A 217 15.58 0.74 -0.18
CA THR A 217 16.90 0.36 0.35
C THR A 217 16.96 -1.08 0.83
N ALA A 218 15.86 -1.56 1.42
CA ALA A 218 15.71 -2.91 1.93
C ALA A 218 15.35 -3.94 0.84
N SER A 219 15.22 -3.52 -0.43
CA SER A 219 14.91 -4.42 -1.53
C SER A 219 15.93 -5.56 -1.61
N PRO A 220 15.48 -6.81 -1.71
CA PRO A 220 16.40 -7.94 -1.86
C PRO A 220 17.04 -7.99 -3.24
N PHE A 221 16.54 -7.20 -4.20
CA PHE A 221 17.09 -7.03 -5.54
C PHE A 221 18.06 -5.85 -5.65
N ASN A 222 18.30 -5.10 -4.56
CA ASN A 222 19.29 -4.03 -4.53
C ASN A 222 20.73 -4.60 -4.59
N PRO A 223 21.53 -4.32 -5.64
CA PRO A 223 22.87 -4.89 -5.80
C PRO A 223 23.83 -4.62 -4.64
N GLN A 224 23.65 -3.51 -3.93
CA GLN A 224 24.49 -3.17 -2.77
C GLN A 224 24.33 -4.19 -1.62
N ASN A 225 23.13 -4.76 -1.45
CA ASN A 225 22.86 -5.74 -0.41
C ASN A 225 23.58 -7.07 -0.69
N ASN A 226 23.81 -7.42 -1.97
CA ASN A 226 24.58 -8.59 -2.35
C ASN A 226 26.07 -8.42 -2.02
N THR A 227 26.63 -7.24 -2.30
CA THR A 227 28.04 -6.94 -2.01
C THR A 227 28.33 -6.89 -0.51
N LEU A 228 27.38 -6.41 0.30
CA LEU A 228 27.50 -6.43 1.77
C LEU A 228 27.48 -7.86 2.30
N ALA A 229 26.54 -8.69 1.82
CA ALA A 229 26.49 -10.10 2.18
C ALA A 229 27.82 -10.80 1.86
N GLU A 230 28.37 -10.61 0.67
CA GLU A 230 29.66 -11.20 0.27
C GLU A 230 30.84 -10.79 1.18
N LYS A 231 30.86 -9.54 1.66
CA LYS A 231 31.92 -9.06 2.58
C LYS A 231 31.79 -9.62 3.99
N GLU A 232 30.58 -9.87 4.46
CA GLU A 232 30.32 -10.37 5.82
C GLU A 232 30.38 -11.90 5.91
N THR A 233 30.36 -12.59 4.77
CA THR A 233 30.35 -14.05 4.72
C THR A 233 31.79 -14.62 4.79
N PRO A 234 32.07 -15.62 5.64
CA PRO A 234 33.39 -16.26 5.69
C PRO A 234 33.82 -16.86 4.33
N PRO A 235 35.14 -16.93 4.04
CA PRO A 235 35.66 -17.31 2.71
C PRO A 235 35.27 -18.69 2.17
N ASN A 236 34.71 -19.57 3.00
CA ASN A 236 34.35 -20.95 2.65
C ASN A 236 32.84 -21.24 2.82
N THR A 237 32.02 -20.20 2.90
CA THR A 237 30.57 -20.35 3.04
C THR A 237 29.90 -20.01 1.71
N GLN A 238 28.96 -20.85 1.29
CA GLN A 238 28.16 -20.59 0.10
C GLN A 238 27.30 -19.34 0.33
N ILE A 239 27.51 -18.30 -0.48
CA ILE A 239 26.71 -17.08 -0.43
C ILE A 239 25.41 -17.36 -1.18
N ILE A 240 24.30 -17.40 -0.45
CA ILE A 240 22.96 -17.44 -1.03
C ILE A 240 22.50 -15.98 -1.23
N PRO A 241 22.13 -15.56 -2.45
CA PRO A 241 21.64 -14.21 -2.67
C PRO A 241 20.43 -13.88 -1.77
N PRO A 242 20.31 -12.65 -1.24
CA PRO A 242 19.15 -12.20 -0.49
C PRO A 242 17.82 -12.47 -1.22
N ALA A 243 17.72 -12.14 -2.51
CA ALA A 243 16.53 -12.40 -3.33
C ALA A 243 16.06 -13.86 -3.28
N THR A 244 16.98 -14.83 -3.33
CA THR A 244 16.64 -16.26 -3.22
C THR A 244 16.07 -16.62 -1.85
N LEU A 245 16.60 -16.06 -0.75
CA LEU A 245 16.07 -16.28 0.60
C LEU A 245 14.67 -15.66 0.77
N TYR A 246 14.43 -14.48 0.19
CA TYR A 246 13.12 -13.84 0.21
C TYR A 246 12.07 -14.61 -0.59
N GLN A 247 12.48 -15.23 -1.71
CA GLN A 247 11.62 -16.11 -2.48
C GLN A 247 11.26 -17.38 -1.70
N GLU A 248 12.20 -18.03 -1.01
CA GLU A 248 11.89 -19.20 -0.15
C GLU A 248 10.94 -18.87 1.02
N GLN A 249 11.00 -17.64 1.53
CA GLN A 249 10.10 -17.18 2.59
C GLN A 249 8.71 -16.77 2.09
N ASN A 250 8.52 -16.69 0.77
CA ASN A 250 7.23 -16.37 0.18
C ASN A 250 6.32 -17.61 0.25
N PRO A 251 5.21 -17.58 1.02
CA PRO A 251 4.35 -18.75 1.17
C PRO A 251 3.65 -19.20 -0.13
N ASP A 252 3.71 -18.37 -1.18
CA ASP A 252 3.06 -18.61 -2.47
C ASP A 252 4.05 -19.01 -3.59
N THR A 253 5.31 -19.32 -3.26
CA THR A 253 6.26 -19.88 -4.22
C THR A 253 6.32 -21.41 -4.13
N ASP A 254 6.10 -22.09 -5.25
CA ASP A 254 6.23 -23.55 -5.41
C ASP A 254 7.70 -24.01 -5.40
N ILE A 255 8.53 -23.51 -4.48
CA ILE A 255 9.89 -24.01 -4.31
C ILE A 255 9.78 -25.21 -3.38
N VAL A 256 9.82 -26.41 -3.98
CA VAL A 256 10.10 -27.64 -3.24
C VAL A 256 11.43 -27.40 -2.53
N ALA A 257 11.39 -27.18 -1.21
CA ALA A 257 12.60 -27.12 -0.40
C ALA A 257 13.43 -28.37 -0.74
N PRO A 258 14.74 -28.24 -1.06
CA PRO A 258 15.56 -29.41 -1.29
C PRO A 258 15.41 -30.29 -0.06
N ASN A 259 14.92 -31.51 -0.27
CA ASN A 259 14.76 -32.51 0.77
C ASN A 259 16.08 -32.52 1.56
N PRO A 260 16.10 -32.23 2.86
CA PRO A 260 17.31 -32.37 3.62
C PRO A 260 17.65 -33.86 3.54
N ASP A 261 18.64 -34.17 2.70
CA ASP A 261 19.19 -35.51 2.59
C ASP A 261 19.45 -35.96 4.03
N PRO A 262 18.81 -37.05 4.51
CA PRO A 262 18.93 -37.42 5.91
C PRO A 262 20.41 -37.62 6.18
N MET A 263 21.01 -36.70 6.95
CA MET A 263 22.39 -36.82 7.41
C MET A 263 22.52 -38.21 8.00
N GLN A 264 23.23 -39.09 7.29
CA GLN A 264 23.58 -40.38 7.86
C GLN A 264 24.40 -40.09 9.12
N PRO A 265 24.06 -40.72 10.26
CA PRO A 265 24.83 -40.53 11.47
C PRO A 265 26.28 -40.95 11.21
N PRO A 266 27.27 -40.23 11.76
CA PRO A 266 28.66 -40.57 11.57
C PRO A 266 28.92 -41.97 12.14
N THR A 267 29.31 -42.90 11.26
CA THR A 267 29.77 -44.23 11.65
C THR A 267 31.23 -44.15 12.10
N ASP A 268 31.46 -43.72 13.34
CA ASP A 268 32.74 -43.95 14.00
C ASP A 268 32.63 -45.19 14.88
N SER A 269 32.82 -46.34 14.26
CA SER A 269 33.45 -47.46 14.95
C SER A 269 34.92 -47.13 15.10
N ASN A 270 35.39 -46.79 16.30
CA ASN A 270 36.59 -47.38 16.88
C ASN A 270 36.96 -46.75 18.24
N ASN A 271 37.02 -47.65 19.22
CA ASN A 271 38.12 -47.72 20.19
C ASN A 271 38.06 -46.81 21.42
N TRP A 272 37.54 -47.36 22.53
CA TRP A 272 38.25 -47.37 23.82
C TRP A 272 37.88 -48.64 24.58
N GLY A 273 38.81 -49.58 24.65
CA GLY A 273 38.78 -50.70 25.57
C GLY A 273 39.35 -50.33 26.95
N ALA A 274 38.96 -51.15 27.94
CA ALA A 274 39.46 -51.37 29.30
C ALA A 274 38.34 -51.24 30.34
#